data_AF-A0AAQ1R1R0-F1
#
_entry.id   AF-A0AAQ1R1R0-F1
#
_cell.length_a   1.000
_cell.length_b   1.000
_cell.length_c   1.000
_cell.angle_alpha   90.00
_cell.angle_beta   90.00
_cell.angle_gamma   90.00
#
_symmetry.space_group_name_H-M   'P 1'
#
loop_
_entity.id
_entity.type
_entity.pdbx_description
1 polymer ?
#
loop_
_entity_poly.entity_id
_entity_poly.type
_entity_poly.pdbx_seq_one_letter_code
_entity_poly.pdbx_strand_id
1 'polypeptide(L)'
;MPAAFYESLTAPFRRHPVERRPSPMLWALESRALLEWASIPAAMPWLLLNVPRGDGHSVLVLPGLMAHDCTTLPLRRFLDNRGYDTHGWGQGLNRGPSRGVVERLLAQLQELHETSGRKVSLIGWSLGGIFARELARAMPASVRQVITLGSPLYGPPQTSTNAWELYRLVRSFKRESEERGEEAPPVPTTSIYSRADGIVGWGGSVERQGRLTDNIEVNCASHIGLGVHPLVWYAIGDRLAQAQDQWQKFRPRGLKRALYPFRAPRR
;
A
#
# COMPACT_ATOMS: atom_id res chain seq x y z
N MET A 1 -4.85 -19.17 13.41
CA MET A 1 -4.50 -17.82 12.93
C MET A 1 -3.60 -17.86 11.68
N PRO A 2 -2.42 -18.52 11.66
CA PRO A 2 -1.52 -18.46 10.49
C PRO A 2 -2.06 -19.17 9.24
N ALA A 3 -2.75 -20.30 9.40
CA ALA A 3 -3.33 -21.04 8.28
C ALA A 3 -4.43 -20.24 7.54
N ALA A 4 -5.39 -19.68 8.28
CA ALA A 4 -6.44 -18.83 7.72
C ALA A 4 -5.89 -17.55 7.06
N PHE A 5 -4.87 -16.93 7.67
CA PHE A 5 -4.19 -15.77 7.09
C PHE A 5 -3.44 -16.15 5.80
N TYR A 6 -2.73 -17.29 5.78
CA TYR A 6 -2.10 -17.80 4.56
C TYR A 6 -3.12 -18.07 3.45
N GLU A 7 -4.25 -18.71 3.78
CA GLU A 7 -5.33 -19.00 2.82
C GLU A 7 -5.92 -17.71 2.24
N SER A 8 -6.15 -16.69 3.08
CA SER A 8 -6.64 -15.38 2.63
C SER A 8 -5.73 -14.67 1.63
N LEU A 9 -4.41 -14.86 1.73
CA LEU A 9 -3.42 -14.27 0.82
C LEU A 9 -3.37 -14.98 -0.52
N THR A 10 -3.69 -16.27 -0.55
CA THR A 10 -3.64 -17.10 -1.76
C THR A 10 -4.97 -17.18 -2.50
N ALA A 11 -6.05 -16.71 -1.87
CA ALA A 11 -7.40 -16.74 -2.43
C ALA A 11 -7.57 -15.84 -3.67
N PRO A 12 -8.33 -16.29 -4.70
CA PRO A 12 -8.59 -15.50 -5.88
C PRO A 12 -9.47 -14.28 -5.57
N PHE A 13 -9.31 -13.22 -6.36
CA PHE A 13 -10.17 -12.04 -6.26
C PHE A 13 -11.54 -12.31 -6.88
N ARG A 14 -12.59 -12.09 -6.09
CA ARG A 14 -13.99 -12.34 -6.48
C ARG A 14 -14.51 -11.42 -7.59
N ARG A 15 -14.13 -10.14 -7.55
CA ARG A 15 -14.71 -9.10 -8.42
C ARG A 15 -13.81 -8.75 -9.59
N HIS A 16 -14.37 -8.67 -10.80
CA HIS A 16 -13.69 -8.10 -11.95
C HIS A 16 -13.41 -6.61 -11.73
N PRO A 17 -12.22 -6.11 -12.12
CA PRO A 17 -11.94 -4.69 -12.03
C PRO A 17 -12.80 -3.93 -13.07
N VAL A 18 -13.19 -2.71 -12.74
CA VAL A 18 -13.85 -1.77 -13.68
C VAL A 18 -12.96 -1.46 -14.90
N GLU A 19 -11.65 -1.73 -14.82
CA GLU A 19 -10.71 -1.54 -15.93
C GLU A 19 -9.75 -2.73 -16.06
N ARG A 20 -9.42 -3.09 -17.30
CA ARG A 20 -8.49 -4.18 -17.63
C ARG A 20 -7.03 -3.73 -17.41
N ARG A 21 -6.08 -4.66 -17.58
CA ARG A 21 -4.63 -4.40 -17.47
C ARG A 21 -4.22 -3.11 -18.23
N PRO A 22 -3.25 -2.35 -17.70
CA PRO A 22 -2.79 -1.11 -18.32
C PRO A 22 -2.28 -1.32 -19.75
N SER A 23 -2.35 -0.25 -20.57
CA SER A 23 -1.88 -0.32 -21.96
C SER A 23 -0.37 -0.63 -22.04
N PRO A 24 0.11 -1.26 -23.14
CA PRO A 24 1.54 -1.51 -23.33
C PRO A 24 2.41 -0.24 -23.27
N MET A 25 1.84 0.91 -23.66
CA MET A 25 2.50 2.21 -23.55
C MET A 25 2.73 2.60 -22.08
N LEU A 26 1.70 2.45 -21.22
CA LEU A 26 1.85 2.74 -19.79
C LEU A 26 2.89 1.80 -19.14
N TRP A 27 2.92 0.54 -19.55
CA TRP A 27 3.93 -0.41 -19.08
C TRP A 27 5.35 0.01 -19.49
N ALA A 28 5.57 0.39 -20.75
CA ALA A 28 6.88 0.89 -21.21
C ALA A 28 7.31 2.17 -20.46
N LEU A 29 6.34 3.02 -20.11
CA LEU A 29 6.56 4.24 -19.35
C LEU A 29 6.92 4.00 -17.88
N GLU A 30 6.86 2.78 -17.34
CA GLU A 30 7.38 2.48 -15.99
C GLU A 30 8.88 2.77 -15.87
N SER A 31 9.63 2.76 -16.98
CA SER A 31 11.04 3.15 -17.02
C SER A 31 11.29 4.59 -16.52
N ARG A 32 10.30 5.47 -16.60
CA ARG A 32 10.38 6.85 -16.08
C ARG A 32 10.46 6.91 -14.56
N ALA A 33 10.21 5.80 -13.86
CA ALA A 33 10.38 5.73 -12.42
C ALA A 33 11.77 6.20 -12.00
N LEU A 34 12.82 5.94 -12.78
CA LEU A 34 14.17 6.47 -12.50
C LEU A 34 14.20 8.00 -12.39
N LEU A 35 13.43 8.71 -13.21
CA LEU A 35 13.27 10.17 -13.14
C LEU A 35 12.41 10.57 -11.93
N GLU A 36 11.36 9.81 -11.61
CA GLU A 36 10.54 10.03 -10.41
C GLU A 36 11.38 9.88 -9.13
N TRP A 37 12.27 8.90 -9.09
CA TRP A 37 13.27 8.71 -8.04
C TRP A 37 14.21 9.91 -7.92
N ALA A 38 14.70 10.42 -9.06
CA ALA A 38 15.56 11.61 -9.10
C ALA A 38 14.84 12.91 -8.68
N SER A 39 13.49 12.93 -8.70
CA SER A 39 12.71 14.12 -8.32
C SER A 39 12.59 14.31 -6.80
N ILE A 40 12.79 13.24 -6.00
CA ILE A 40 12.62 13.29 -4.55
C ILE A 40 13.46 14.38 -3.88
N PRO A 41 14.80 14.48 -4.11
CA PRO A 41 15.61 15.52 -3.47
C PRO A 41 15.11 16.94 -3.75
N ALA A 42 14.61 17.20 -4.97
CA ALA A 42 14.07 18.51 -5.34
C ALA A 42 12.75 18.82 -4.61
N ALA A 43 11.92 17.80 -4.34
CA ALA A 43 10.66 17.95 -3.62
C ALA A 43 10.81 17.94 -2.09
N MET A 44 11.97 17.53 -1.56
CA MET A 44 12.19 17.38 -0.11
C MET A 44 11.89 18.65 0.68
N PRO A 45 12.39 19.86 0.35
CA PRO A 45 12.10 21.06 1.13
C PRO A 45 10.59 21.31 1.27
N TRP A 46 9.84 21.11 0.20
CA TRP A 46 8.39 21.25 0.23
C TRP A 46 7.73 20.18 1.12
N LEU A 47 8.18 18.93 1.05
CA LEU A 47 7.67 17.85 1.90
C LEU A 47 7.94 18.13 3.39
N LEU A 48 9.15 18.55 3.75
CA LEU A 48 9.53 18.84 5.13
C LEU A 48 8.70 19.98 5.74
N LEU A 49 8.32 20.97 4.92
CA LEU A 49 7.49 22.10 5.34
C LEU A 49 6.00 21.74 5.46
N ASN A 50 5.53 20.78 4.66
CA ASN A 50 4.09 20.54 4.49
C ASN A 50 3.59 19.25 5.14
N VAL A 51 4.48 18.31 5.47
CA VAL A 51 4.15 17.06 6.13
C VAL A 51 4.33 17.22 7.64
N PRO A 52 3.26 17.02 8.45
CA PRO A 52 3.34 17.10 9.90
C PRO A 52 4.34 16.11 10.49
N ARG A 53 4.84 16.40 11.70
CA ARG A 53 5.61 15.43 12.48
C ARG A 53 4.67 14.34 13.05
N GLY A 54 5.21 13.13 13.15
CA GLY A 54 4.55 12.00 13.76
C GLY A 54 4.56 12.06 15.29
N ASP A 55 3.74 11.21 15.89
CA ASP A 55 3.64 10.98 17.33
C ASP A 55 4.58 9.84 17.80
N GLY A 56 5.54 9.41 16.96
CA GLY A 56 6.48 8.33 17.27
C GLY A 56 5.94 6.92 17.14
N HIS A 57 4.70 6.69 16.69
CA HIS A 57 4.17 5.32 16.58
C HIS A 57 4.87 4.52 15.47
N SER A 58 4.86 3.20 15.62
CA SER A 58 5.54 2.31 14.69
C SER A 58 4.80 2.20 13.35
N VAL A 59 5.55 2.16 12.25
CA VAL A 59 5.03 2.02 10.89
C VAL A 59 5.73 0.87 10.18
N LEU A 60 4.99 -0.20 9.87
CA LEU A 60 5.52 -1.36 9.14
C LEU A 60 5.30 -1.18 7.64
N VAL A 61 6.38 -1.17 6.85
CA VAL A 61 6.36 -0.94 5.40
C VAL A 61 6.66 -2.23 4.64
N LEU A 62 5.70 -2.71 3.86
CA LEU A 62 5.71 -3.98 3.15
C LEU A 62 5.95 -3.76 1.65
N PRO A 63 7.04 -4.29 1.07
CA PRO A 63 7.42 -4.07 -0.32
C PRO A 63 6.59 -4.91 -1.30
N GLY A 64 6.65 -4.54 -2.59
CA GLY A 64 6.02 -5.29 -3.67
C GLY A 64 6.66 -6.65 -3.96
N LEU A 65 6.10 -7.37 -4.93
CA LEU A 65 6.63 -8.66 -5.36
C LEU A 65 8.03 -8.49 -5.98
N MET A 66 8.96 -9.41 -5.66
CA MET A 66 10.39 -9.34 -6.00
C MET A 66 11.10 -8.07 -5.51
N ALA A 67 10.54 -7.34 -4.56
CA ALA A 67 11.19 -6.19 -3.97
C ALA A 67 11.78 -6.54 -2.59
N HIS A 68 12.88 -5.87 -2.25
CA HIS A 68 13.53 -5.91 -0.94
C HIS A 68 13.27 -4.61 -0.19
N ASP A 69 13.54 -4.60 1.12
CA ASP A 69 13.48 -3.41 1.98
C ASP A 69 14.30 -2.20 1.52
N CYS A 70 15.27 -2.39 0.61
CA CYS A 70 16.00 -1.27 0.03
C CYS A 70 15.11 -0.40 -0.86
N THR A 71 14.07 -0.98 -1.47
CA THR A 71 13.15 -0.27 -2.36
C THR A 71 12.22 0.68 -1.59
N THR A 72 11.92 0.38 -0.33
CA THR A 72 11.09 1.20 0.56
C THR A 72 11.90 2.06 1.52
N LEU A 73 13.24 1.92 1.51
CA LEU A 73 14.14 2.64 2.40
C LEU A 73 14.01 4.18 2.31
N PRO A 74 13.85 4.82 1.13
CA PRO A 74 13.69 6.27 1.08
C PRO A 74 12.43 6.75 1.80
N LEU A 75 11.31 6.05 1.59
CA LEU A 75 10.05 6.35 2.28
C LEU A 75 10.23 6.17 3.80
N ARG A 76 10.85 5.07 4.23
CA ARG A 76 11.14 4.82 5.65
C ARG A 76 12.00 5.91 6.26
N ARG A 77 13.13 6.27 5.65
CA ARG A 77 13.99 7.39 6.09
C ARG A 77 13.26 8.72 6.17
N PHE A 78 12.39 9.00 5.20
CA PHE A 78 11.57 10.21 5.23
C PHE A 78 10.61 10.23 6.42
N LEU A 79 9.95 9.11 6.70
CA LEU A 79 9.04 8.95 7.83
C LEU A 79 9.78 8.96 9.18
N ASP A 80 10.96 8.34 9.27
CA ASP A 80 11.85 8.43 10.44
C ASP A 80 12.21 9.89 10.72
N ASN A 81 12.56 10.65 9.67
CA ASN A 81 12.83 12.09 9.79
C ASN A 81 11.60 12.92 10.20
N ARG A 82 10.37 12.43 9.91
CA ARG A 82 9.14 13.03 10.42
C ARG A 82 8.80 12.60 11.86
N GLY A 83 9.56 11.69 12.46
CA GLY A 83 9.35 11.23 13.84
C GLY A 83 8.40 10.05 13.95
N TYR A 84 8.40 9.16 12.95
CA TYR A 84 7.82 7.81 13.08
C TYR A 84 8.92 6.79 13.37
N ASP A 85 8.54 5.65 13.93
CA ASP A 85 9.43 4.51 14.13
C ASP A 85 9.18 3.49 13.00
N THR A 86 9.95 3.58 11.90
CA THR A 86 9.64 2.76 10.72
C THR A 86 10.38 1.42 10.69
N HIS A 87 9.63 0.38 10.34
CA HIS A 87 10.10 -1.00 10.23
C HIS A 87 9.93 -1.50 8.81
N GLY A 88 10.94 -2.21 8.30
CA GLY A 88 10.85 -2.90 7.01
C GLY A 88 10.19 -4.27 7.13
N TRP A 89 10.05 -4.95 6.01
CA TRP A 89 9.59 -6.33 5.91
C TRP A 89 10.51 -7.33 6.62
N GLY A 90 11.82 -7.12 6.63
CA GLY A 90 12.76 -7.90 7.42
C GLY A 90 12.99 -9.35 6.97
N GLN A 91 12.36 -9.82 5.89
CA GLN A 91 12.48 -11.22 5.42
C GLN A 91 13.11 -11.35 4.02
N GLY A 92 13.95 -10.40 3.64
CA GLY A 92 14.65 -10.40 2.37
C GLY A 92 13.75 -10.09 1.17
N LEU A 93 13.95 -10.82 0.06
CA LEU A 93 13.17 -10.63 -1.16
C LEU A 93 11.73 -11.10 -0.97
N ASN A 94 10.74 -10.24 -1.24
CA ASN A 94 9.34 -10.65 -1.20
C ASN A 94 9.02 -11.58 -2.38
N ARG A 95 9.01 -12.90 -2.13
CA ARG A 95 8.63 -13.92 -3.11
C ARG A 95 7.15 -14.31 -3.06
N GLY A 96 6.33 -13.51 -2.37
CA GLY A 96 4.93 -13.78 -2.12
C GLY A 96 4.67 -14.71 -0.92
N PRO A 97 3.41 -15.10 -0.71
CA PRO A 97 2.99 -15.75 0.53
C PRO A 97 3.61 -17.15 0.67
N SER A 98 4.15 -17.44 1.84
CA SER A 98 4.52 -18.78 2.31
C SER A 98 4.18 -18.86 3.79
N ARG A 99 3.99 -20.05 4.35
CA ARG A 99 3.64 -20.21 5.78
C ARG A 99 4.64 -19.51 6.70
N GLY A 100 5.94 -19.74 6.50
CA GLY A 100 6.97 -19.08 7.30
C GLY A 100 7.02 -17.55 7.11
N VAL A 101 6.68 -17.05 5.92
CA VAL A 101 6.57 -15.59 5.69
C VAL A 101 5.43 -15.00 6.50
N VAL A 102 4.28 -15.66 6.44
CA VAL A 102 3.06 -15.30 7.15
C VAL A 102 3.28 -15.28 8.66
N GLU A 103 3.88 -16.34 9.21
CA GLU A 103 4.15 -16.47 10.64
C GLU A 103 5.08 -15.36 11.14
N ARG A 104 6.15 -15.06 10.40
CA ARG A 104 7.08 -13.98 10.75
C ARG A 104 6.43 -12.59 10.71
N LEU A 105 5.53 -12.33 9.76
CA LEU A 105 4.81 -11.04 9.73
C LEU A 105 3.87 -10.87 10.92
N LEU A 106 3.15 -11.94 11.29
CA LEU A 106 2.27 -11.91 12.47
C LEU A 106 3.10 -11.67 13.74
N ALA A 107 4.21 -12.40 13.89
CA ALA A 107 5.13 -12.23 15.02
C ALA A 107 5.71 -10.81 15.08
N GLN A 108 6.18 -10.28 13.94
CA GLN A 108 6.73 -8.92 13.87
C GLN A 108 5.69 -7.85 14.23
N LEU A 109 4.45 -7.97 13.72
CA LEU A 109 3.38 -7.03 14.08
C LEU A 109 3.03 -7.10 15.56
N GLN A 110 2.98 -8.32 16.12
CA GLN A 110 2.75 -8.55 17.54
C GLN A 110 3.84 -7.91 18.40
N GLU A 111 5.11 -8.17 18.07
CA GLU A 111 6.27 -7.64 18.78
C GLU A 111 6.29 -6.10 18.78
N LEU A 112 6.02 -5.48 17.62
CA LEU A 112 5.94 -4.02 17.51
C LEU A 112 4.82 -3.43 18.36
N HIS A 113 3.67 -4.11 18.38
CA HIS A 113 2.52 -3.68 19.18
C HIS A 113 2.78 -3.80 20.69
N GLU A 114 3.34 -4.92 21.13
CA GLU A 114 3.62 -5.21 22.53
C GLU A 114 4.74 -4.32 23.09
N THR A 115 5.82 -4.15 22.33
CA THR A 115 6.98 -3.36 22.76
C THR A 115 6.65 -1.87 22.87
N SER A 116 5.87 -1.34 21.92
CA SER A 116 5.53 0.08 21.90
C SER A 116 4.30 0.43 22.75
N GLY A 117 3.48 -0.57 23.11
CA GLY A 117 2.15 -0.41 23.72
C GLY A 117 1.14 0.32 22.83
N ARG A 118 1.46 0.55 21.55
CA ARG A 118 0.70 1.38 20.61
C ARG A 118 0.34 0.56 19.37
N LYS A 119 -0.73 0.95 18.69
CA LYS A 119 -1.10 0.34 17.41
C LYS A 119 -0.14 0.74 16.30
N VAL A 120 0.14 -0.19 15.40
CA VAL A 120 1.09 -0.04 14.28
C VAL A 120 0.35 0.38 13.02
N SER A 121 0.87 1.36 12.28
CA SER A 121 0.35 1.68 10.93
C SER A 121 1.02 0.78 9.89
N LEU A 122 0.25 0.25 8.95
CA LEU A 122 0.78 -0.60 7.89
C LEU A 122 0.79 0.15 6.57
N ILE A 123 1.93 0.19 5.88
CA ILE A 123 2.04 0.69 4.51
C ILE A 123 2.41 -0.48 3.62
N GLY A 124 1.62 -0.74 2.59
CA GLY A 124 1.89 -1.83 1.66
C GLY A 124 1.91 -1.36 0.22
N TRP A 125 2.99 -1.64 -0.49
CA TRP A 125 3.13 -1.31 -1.90
C TRP A 125 2.90 -2.54 -2.78
N SER A 126 2.04 -2.44 -3.79
CA SER A 126 1.73 -3.54 -4.69
C SER A 126 1.24 -4.76 -3.89
N LEU A 127 1.86 -5.94 -4.05
CA LEU A 127 1.61 -7.13 -3.24
C LEU A 127 1.75 -6.88 -1.73
N GLY A 128 2.62 -5.97 -1.28
CA GLY A 128 2.72 -5.59 0.13
C GLY A 128 1.42 -5.06 0.71
N GLY A 129 0.56 -4.40 -0.08
CA GLY A 129 -0.75 -3.93 0.38
C GLY A 129 -1.77 -5.05 0.57
N ILE A 130 -1.62 -6.16 -0.15
CA ILE A 130 -2.39 -7.38 0.10
C ILE A 130 -2.02 -7.96 1.47
N PHE A 131 -0.72 -8.04 1.79
CA PHE A 131 -0.25 -8.46 3.11
C PHE A 131 -0.73 -7.50 4.20
N ALA A 132 -0.65 -6.19 3.99
CA ALA A 132 -1.09 -5.18 4.95
C ALA A 132 -2.57 -5.34 5.33
N ARG A 133 -3.44 -5.53 4.32
CA ARG A 133 -4.89 -5.70 4.54
C ARG A 133 -5.20 -6.96 5.33
N GLU A 134 -4.58 -8.09 4.98
CA GLU A 134 -4.85 -9.34 5.69
C GLU A 134 -4.23 -9.37 7.09
N LEU A 135 -3.09 -8.71 7.32
CA LEU A 135 -2.55 -8.52 8.67
C LEU A 135 -3.51 -7.72 9.53
N ALA A 136 -4.06 -6.63 8.99
CA ALA A 136 -5.06 -5.82 9.69
C ALA A 136 -6.38 -6.57 9.95
N ARG A 137 -6.74 -7.54 9.10
CA ARG A 137 -7.90 -8.41 9.34
C ARG A 137 -7.62 -9.44 10.43
N ALA A 138 -6.42 -10.01 10.45
CA ALA A 138 -6.01 -10.99 11.44
C ALA A 138 -5.78 -10.36 12.83
N MET A 139 -5.25 -9.13 12.90
CA MET A 139 -4.87 -8.46 14.14
C MET A 139 -5.37 -7.00 14.21
N PRO A 140 -6.69 -6.76 14.13
CA PRO A 140 -7.23 -5.39 14.08
C PRO A 140 -6.98 -4.58 15.36
N ALA A 141 -6.81 -5.26 16.51
CA ALA A 141 -6.47 -4.61 17.77
C ALA A 141 -5.05 -4.01 17.74
N SER A 142 -4.13 -4.59 16.97
CA SER A 142 -2.72 -4.17 16.87
C SER A 142 -2.47 -3.16 15.75
N VAL A 143 -3.44 -2.97 14.84
CA VAL A 143 -3.29 -2.11 13.66
C VAL A 143 -4.04 -0.80 13.80
N ARG A 144 -3.34 0.32 13.58
CA ARG A 144 -3.90 1.68 13.61
C ARG A 144 -4.65 2.01 12.33
N GLN A 145 -4.01 1.77 11.19
CA GLN A 145 -4.55 1.99 9.86
C GLN A 145 -3.72 1.26 8.81
N VAL A 146 -4.29 1.12 7.61
CA VAL A 146 -3.64 0.55 6.43
C VAL A 146 -3.56 1.61 5.33
N ILE A 147 -2.40 1.76 4.71
CA ILE A 147 -2.19 2.59 3.51
C ILE A 147 -1.65 1.69 2.40
N THR A 148 -2.37 1.57 1.29
CA THR A 148 -1.93 0.77 0.14
C THR A 148 -1.49 1.65 -1.01
N LEU A 149 -0.45 1.25 -1.74
CA LEU A 149 0.09 1.97 -2.89
C LEU A 149 -0.03 1.09 -4.13
N GLY A 150 -0.87 1.45 -5.10
CA GLY A 150 -1.02 0.72 -6.38
C GLY A 150 -1.32 -0.77 -6.21
N SER A 151 -1.90 -1.18 -5.09
CA SER A 151 -2.09 -2.60 -4.77
C SER A 151 -3.23 -3.19 -5.58
N PRO A 152 -3.10 -4.42 -6.13
CA PRO A 152 -4.22 -5.07 -6.80
C PRO A 152 -5.16 -5.65 -5.74
N LEU A 153 -6.09 -4.83 -5.25
CA LEU A 153 -7.03 -5.18 -4.18
C LEU A 153 -8.21 -6.00 -4.69
N TYR A 154 -8.54 -5.85 -5.98
CA TYR A 154 -9.63 -6.51 -6.68
C TYR A 154 -9.22 -6.87 -8.11
N GLY A 155 -9.92 -7.83 -8.70
CA GLY A 155 -9.71 -8.26 -10.07
C GLY A 155 -8.77 -9.46 -10.21
N PRO A 156 -9.10 -10.45 -11.06
CA PRO A 156 -8.20 -11.56 -11.31
C PRO A 156 -6.88 -11.04 -11.90
N PRO A 157 -5.70 -11.39 -11.32
CA PRO A 157 -4.41 -10.83 -11.74
C PRO A 157 -4.14 -11.00 -13.24
N GLN A 158 -4.63 -12.09 -13.83
CA GLN A 158 -4.52 -12.40 -15.27
C GLN A 158 -5.07 -11.29 -16.17
N THR A 159 -6.09 -10.58 -15.67
CA THR A 159 -6.84 -9.58 -16.45
C THR A 159 -6.61 -8.15 -15.96
N SER A 160 -6.11 -7.99 -14.74
CA SER A 160 -5.99 -6.70 -14.05
C SER A 160 -4.55 -6.19 -13.94
N THR A 161 -3.52 -7.02 -14.19
CA THR A 161 -2.12 -6.60 -14.09
C THR A 161 -1.24 -7.09 -15.23
N ASN A 162 -0.26 -6.26 -15.62
CA ASN A 162 0.85 -6.63 -16.50
C ASN A 162 1.93 -7.46 -15.79
N ALA A 163 1.92 -7.52 -14.44
CA ALA A 163 2.82 -8.37 -13.66
C ALA A 163 2.34 -9.81 -13.49
N TRP A 164 1.32 -10.25 -14.24
CA TRP A 164 0.76 -11.61 -14.12
C TRP A 164 1.83 -12.71 -14.21
N GLU A 165 2.79 -12.60 -15.14
CA GLU A 165 3.87 -13.58 -15.26
C GLU A 165 4.75 -13.65 -14.00
N LEU A 166 4.95 -12.51 -13.32
CA LEU A 166 5.64 -12.47 -12.04
C LEU A 166 4.80 -13.15 -10.94
N TYR A 167 3.49 -12.93 -10.94
CA TYR A 167 2.56 -13.62 -10.03
C TYR A 167 2.53 -15.14 -10.26
N ARG A 168 2.67 -15.62 -11.51
CA ARG A 168 2.75 -17.07 -11.82
C ARG A 168 3.96 -17.76 -11.21
N LEU A 169 5.08 -17.04 -11.08
CA LEU A 169 6.30 -17.55 -10.47
C LEU A 169 6.15 -17.76 -8.95
N VAL A 170 5.17 -17.09 -8.33
CA VAL A 170 4.79 -17.31 -6.94
C VAL A 170 3.86 -18.51 -6.88
N ARG A 171 4.44 -19.70 -6.61
CA ARG A 171 3.75 -21.00 -6.57
C ARG A 171 2.50 -21.05 -5.68
N SER A 172 2.36 -20.11 -4.74
CA SER A 172 1.34 -20.11 -3.70
C SER A 172 -0.06 -19.65 -4.16
N PHE A 173 -0.18 -18.88 -5.25
CA PHE A 173 -1.49 -18.40 -5.75
C PHE A 173 -2.31 -19.45 -6.51
N LYS A 174 -1.86 -20.72 -6.53
CA LYS A 174 -2.44 -21.80 -7.35
C LYS A 174 -3.50 -22.66 -6.66
N ARG A 175 -3.93 -22.36 -5.43
CA ARG A 175 -4.90 -23.20 -4.72
C ARG A 175 -6.33 -22.69 -4.89
N GLU A 176 -7.23 -23.60 -5.24
CA GLU A 176 -8.68 -23.46 -5.07
C GLU A 176 -8.95 -23.23 -3.58
N SER A 177 -9.07 -21.98 -3.17
CA SER A 177 -9.52 -21.60 -1.84
C SER A 177 -10.71 -20.68 -1.95
N GLU A 178 -11.52 -20.64 -0.90
CA GLU A 178 -12.65 -19.72 -0.76
C GLU A 178 -12.25 -18.30 -1.18
N GLU A 179 -13.10 -17.70 -2.00
CA GLU A 179 -12.88 -16.41 -2.63
C GLU A 179 -12.50 -15.34 -1.59
N ARG A 180 -11.50 -14.52 -1.87
CA ARG A 180 -11.07 -13.49 -0.92
C ARG A 180 -12.21 -12.50 -0.66
N GLY A 181 -12.51 -12.27 0.62
CA GLY A 181 -13.50 -11.28 1.04
C GLY A 181 -13.22 -9.90 0.47
N GLU A 182 -14.24 -9.26 -0.09
CA GLU A 182 -14.12 -7.95 -0.76
C GLU A 182 -14.10 -6.77 0.20
N GLU A 183 -14.36 -7.03 1.48
CA GLU A 183 -14.48 -6.03 2.52
C GLU A 183 -13.10 -5.56 2.97
N ALA A 184 -12.92 -4.25 3.08
CA ALA A 184 -11.76 -3.68 3.74
C ALA A 184 -11.63 -4.26 5.17
N PRO A 185 -10.42 -4.37 5.72
CA PRO A 185 -10.24 -4.76 7.11
C PRO A 185 -10.98 -3.78 8.05
N PRO A 186 -11.34 -4.20 9.27
CA PRO A 186 -12.15 -3.39 10.20
C PRO A 186 -11.34 -2.26 10.87
N VAL A 187 -10.43 -1.63 10.13
CA VAL A 187 -9.58 -0.50 10.54
C VAL A 187 -9.57 0.54 9.42
N PRO A 188 -9.23 1.81 9.71
CA PRO A 188 -9.06 2.82 8.68
C PRO A 188 -8.12 2.36 7.56
N THR A 189 -8.58 2.42 6.31
CA THR A 189 -7.87 1.92 5.14
C THR A 189 -7.87 2.98 4.04
N THR A 190 -6.70 3.41 3.60
CA THR A 190 -6.53 4.38 2.51
C THR A 190 -5.83 3.71 1.34
N SER A 191 -6.46 3.71 0.16
CA SER A 191 -5.79 3.29 -1.07
C SER A 191 -5.30 4.51 -1.84
N ILE A 192 -4.00 4.51 -2.17
CA ILE A 192 -3.36 5.51 -3.01
C ILE A 192 -3.02 4.84 -4.34
N TYR A 193 -3.53 5.38 -5.45
CA TYR A 193 -3.33 4.81 -6.78
C TYR A 193 -3.12 5.90 -7.83
N SER A 194 -2.66 5.49 -9.01
CA SER A 194 -2.50 6.38 -10.17
C SER A 194 -3.13 5.74 -11.40
N ARG A 195 -3.80 6.54 -12.23
CA ARG A 195 -4.27 6.07 -13.56
C ARG A 195 -3.13 5.84 -14.55
N ALA A 196 -1.95 6.38 -14.25
CA ALA A 196 -0.74 6.19 -15.04
C ALA A 196 0.09 4.99 -14.56
N ASP A 197 -0.45 4.16 -13.68
CA ASP A 197 0.12 2.88 -13.28
C ASP A 197 0.13 1.93 -14.48
N GLY A 198 1.33 1.51 -14.90
CA GLY A 198 1.56 0.62 -16.03
C GLY A 198 1.60 -0.87 -15.64
N ILE A 199 1.53 -1.19 -14.35
CA ILE A 199 1.60 -2.57 -13.84
C ILE A 199 0.25 -3.06 -13.37
N VAL A 200 -0.46 -2.30 -12.54
CA VAL A 200 -1.77 -2.64 -11.99
C VAL A 200 -2.80 -1.69 -12.59
N GLY A 201 -3.84 -2.25 -13.21
CA GLY A 201 -4.96 -1.44 -13.70
C GLY A 201 -5.57 -0.69 -12.52
N TRP A 202 -5.59 0.64 -12.58
CA TRP A 202 -5.93 1.49 -11.43
C TRP A 202 -7.25 1.10 -10.76
N GLY A 203 -8.22 0.62 -11.55
CA GLY A 203 -9.47 0.09 -11.04
C GLY A 203 -9.27 -1.03 -10.01
N GLY A 204 -8.33 -1.94 -10.22
CA GLY A 204 -8.01 -3.00 -9.25
C GLY A 204 -7.52 -2.46 -7.90
N SER A 205 -7.00 -1.23 -7.86
CA SER A 205 -6.51 -0.59 -6.64
C SER A 205 -7.54 0.24 -5.88
N VAL A 206 -8.68 0.57 -6.49
CA VAL A 206 -9.71 1.37 -5.82
C VAL A 206 -10.44 0.54 -4.78
N GLU A 207 -10.29 0.91 -3.51
CA GLU A 207 -10.98 0.33 -2.35
C GLU A 207 -12.49 0.63 -2.40
N ARG A 208 -13.34 -0.28 -1.93
CA ARG A 208 -14.79 -0.03 -1.88
C ARG A 208 -15.10 1.13 -0.94
N GLN A 209 -16.05 2.00 -1.33
CA GLN A 209 -16.46 3.10 -0.45
C GLN A 209 -17.12 2.59 0.83
N GLY A 210 -16.68 3.15 1.95
CA GLY A 210 -17.15 2.82 3.29
C GLY A 210 -16.83 3.93 4.28
N ARG A 211 -17.22 3.74 5.54
CA ARG A 211 -16.99 4.71 6.62
C ARG A 211 -15.51 4.86 6.96
N LEU A 212 -14.77 3.75 6.96
CA LEU A 212 -13.35 3.66 7.31
C LEU A 212 -12.44 3.55 6.08
N THR A 213 -12.97 3.74 4.86
CA THR A 213 -12.18 3.63 3.64
C THR A 213 -12.08 4.95 2.91
N ASP A 214 -10.92 5.18 2.30
CA ASP A 214 -10.69 6.33 1.43
C ASP A 214 -9.81 5.96 0.24
N ASN A 215 -9.97 6.72 -0.84
CA ASN A 215 -9.24 6.53 -2.09
C ASN A 215 -8.62 7.86 -2.52
N ILE A 216 -7.30 7.86 -2.72
CA ILE A 216 -6.52 9.02 -3.12
C ILE A 216 -5.90 8.73 -4.48
N GLU A 217 -6.36 9.43 -5.50
CA GLU A 217 -5.73 9.39 -6.81
C GLU A 217 -4.56 10.35 -6.85
N VAL A 218 -3.40 9.88 -7.31
CA VAL A 218 -2.24 10.71 -7.63
C VAL A 218 -2.05 10.72 -9.14
N ASN A 219 -1.93 11.90 -9.72
CA ASN A 219 -1.71 12.04 -11.15
C ASN A 219 -0.27 11.67 -11.51
N CYS A 220 -0.12 11.10 -12.71
CA CYS A 220 1.16 10.91 -13.39
C CYS A 220 2.18 9.98 -12.70
N ALA A 221 1.89 9.39 -11.55
CA ALA A 221 2.80 8.43 -10.92
C ALA A 221 2.82 7.09 -11.68
N SER A 222 3.99 6.54 -12.00
CA SER A 222 4.11 5.14 -12.42
C SER A 222 3.92 4.19 -11.22
N HIS A 223 3.72 2.89 -11.45
CA HIS A 223 3.64 1.89 -10.38
C HIS A 223 4.88 1.89 -9.48
N ILE A 224 6.06 1.93 -10.11
CA ILE A 224 7.35 2.02 -9.43
C ILE A 224 7.55 3.40 -8.81
N GLY A 225 7.10 4.44 -9.52
CA GLY A 225 7.09 5.82 -9.03
C GLY A 225 6.26 6.03 -7.77
N LEU A 226 5.17 5.29 -7.54
CA LEU A 226 4.31 5.45 -6.36
C LEU A 226 5.08 5.35 -5.03
N GLY A 227 6.13 4.52 -4.96
CA GLY A 227 6.98 4.40 -3.77
C GLY A 227 7.80 5.65 -3.44
N VAL A 228 7.99 6.54 -4.43
CA VAL A 228 8.86 7.73 -4.36
C VAL A 228 8.19 8.99 -4.92
N HIS A 229 6.87 9.01 -5.05
CA HIS A 229 6.19 10.17 -5.58
C HIS A 229 5.93 11.18 -4.45
N PRO A 230 6.34 12.47 -4.56
CA PRO A 230 6.18 13.45 -3.48
C PRO A 230 4.73 13.61 -3.01
N LEU A 231 3.76 13.61 -3.92
CA LEU A 231 2.34 13.67 -3.54
C LEU A 231 1.84 12.40 -2.85
N VAL A 232 2.46 11.24 -3.09
CA VAL A 232 2.17 10.04 -2.33
C VAL A 232 2.71 10.19 -0.91
N TRP A 233 3.95 10.67 -0.75
CA TRP A 233 4.55 10.89 0.57
C TRP A 233 3.83 11.95 1.39
N TYR A 234 3.36 13.03 0.75
CA TYR A 234 2.49 14.01 1.38
C TYR A 234 1.20 13.36 1.90
N ALA A 235 0.52 12.58 1.06
CA ALA A 235 -0.70 11.89 1.45
C ALA A 235 -0.43 10.91 2.60
N ILE A 236 0.63 10.09 2.52
CA ILE A 236 1.04 9.17 3.60
C ILE A 236 1.22 9.95 4.91
N GLY A 237 2.00 11.02 4.90
CA GLY A 237 2.27 11.79 6.12
C GLY A 237 1.01 12.43 6.71
N ASP A 238 0.14 12.96 5.86
CA ASP A 238 -1.16 13.49 6.26
C ASP A 238 -2.07 12.40 6.89
N ARG A 239 -2.08 11.18 6.33
CA ARG A 239 -2.84 10.04 6.89
C ARG A 239 -2.25 9.56 8.22
N LEU A 240 -0.93 9.43 8.31
CA LEU A 240 -0.23 8.98 9.52
C LEU A 240 -0.31 9.99 10.67
N ALA A 241 -0.46 11.28 10.37
CA ALA A 241 -0.58 12.32 11.40
C ALA A 241 -1.92 12.33 12.14
N GLN A 242 -2.94 11.62 11.63
CA GLN A 242 -4.25 11.58 12.28
C GLN A 242 -4.21 10.75 13.55
N ALA A 243 -4.81 11.25 14.64
CA ALA A 243 -4.99 10.50 15.88
C ALA A 243 -5.85 9.24 15.64
N GLN A 244 -5.59 8.18 16.39
CA GLN A 244 -6.17 6.84 16.17
C GLN A 244 -7.71 6.85 16.04
N ASP A 245 -8.40 7.63 16.88
CA ASP A 245 -9.87 7.67 16.92
C ASP A 245 -10.46 8.90 16.22
N GLN A 246 -9.63 9.68 15.53
CA GLN A 246 -10.02 10.89 14.79
C GLN A 246 -9.76 10.74 13.30
N TRP A 247 -9.75 9.51 12.79
CA TRP A 247 -9.55 9.28 11.36
C TRP A 247 -10.66 9.92 10.53
N GLN A 248 -10.26 10.71 9.55
CA GLN A 248 -11.08 11.40 8.58
C GLN A 248 -10.56 11.10 7.18
N LYS A 249 -11.40 11.29 6.17
CA LYS A 249 -11.02 11.15 4.75
C LYS A 249 -10.09 12.28 4.30
N PHE A 250 -9.29 12.00 3.30
CA PHE A 250 -8.28 12.90 2.76
C PHE A 250 -8.95 14.02 2.01
N ARG A 251 -8.73 15.24 2.49
CA ARG A 251 -9.34 16.46 1.97
C ARG A 251 -8.28 17.57 1.97
N PRO A 252 -7.40 17.62 0.95
CA PRO A 252 -6.36 18.64 0.87
C PRO A 252 -7.00 20.03 0.79
N ARG A 253 -6.45 20.98 1.55
CA ARG A 253 -6.94 22.37 1.63
C ARG A 253 -6.08 23.33 0.80
N GLY A 254 -6.65 24.47 0.42
CA GLY A 254 -5.94 25.55 -0.28
C GLY A 254 -5.32 25.08 -1.62
N LEU A 255 -4.12 25.59 -1.93
CA LEU A 255 -3.42 25.26 -3.18
C LEU A 255 -3.09 23.77 -3.34
N LYS A 256 -2.93 23.04 -2.23
CA LYS A 256 -2.67 21.58 -2.25
C LYS A 256 -3.82 20.80 -2.89
N ARG A 257 -5.04 21.35 -2.82
CA ARG A 257 -6.23 20.81 -3.49
C ARG A 257 -6.02 20.65 -4.99
N ALA A 258 -5.31 21.58 -5.64
CA ALA A 258 -5.07 21.55 -7.09
C ALA A 258 -4.08 20.45 -7.51
N LEU A 259 -3.30 19.91 -6.57
CA LEU A 259 -2.34 18.84 -6.82
C LEU A 259 -2.99 17.45 -6.92
N TYR A 260 -4.23 17.30 -6.45
CA TYR A 260 -4.98 16.05 -6.49
C TYR A 260 -6.22 16.18 -7.38
N PRO A 261 -6.49 15.22 -8.28
CA PRO A 261 -7.66 15.27 -9.15
C PRO A 261 -8.94 15.15 -8.32
N PHE A 262 -9.97 15.92 -8.70
CA PHE A 262 -11.17 16.14 -7.87
C PHE A 262 -12.17 15.00 -7.80
N ARG A 263 -11.89 13.85 -8.43
CA ARG A 263 -12.86 12.75 -8.52
C ARG A 263 -12.19 11.40 -8.37
N ALA A 264 -12.03 10.97 -7.12
CA ALA A 264 -11.97 9.55 -6.84
C ALA A 264 -13.24 8.90 -7.44
N PRO A 265 -13.11 7.86 -8.27
CA PRO A 265 -14.23 7.19 -8.88
C PRO A 265 -15.13 6.62 -7.78
N ARG A 266 -16.45 6.79 -7.96
CA ARG A 266 -17.42 6.16 -7.06
C ARG A 266 -17.43 4.66 -7.38
N ARG A 267 -17.02 3.85 -6.39
CA ARG A 267 -17.03 2.38 -6.44
C ARG A 267 -17.70 1.81 -5.22
#